data_AF-A9X7L1-F1
#
_entry.id   AF-A9X7L1-F1
#
_cell.length_a   1.000
_cell.length_b   1.000
_cell.length_c   1.000
_cell.angle_alpha   90.00
_cell.angle_beta   90.00
_cell.angle_gamma   90.00
#
_symmetry.space_group_name_H-M   'P 1'
#
loop_
_entity.id
_entity.type
_entity.pdbx_description
1 polymer ?
#
loop_
_entity_poly.entity_id
_entity_poly.type
_entity_poly.pdbx_seq_one_letter_code
_entity_poly.pdbx_strand_id
1 'polypeptide(L)' 'AVFSANAFAKESPPKIQVYSRNPGIYGQDNHLICHVSDFHPPDIEITLIKNNEEIPGAQQTDLAFEKGW' A
#
# COMPACT_ATOMS: atom_id res chain seq x y z
N ALA A 1 39.21 15.04 15.14
CA ALA A 1 38.47 14.83 13.89
C ALA A 1 37.17 14.12 14.24
N VAL A 2 36.01 14.73 13.94
CA VAL A 2 34.71 14.11 14.20
C VAL A 2 34.34 13.31 12.95
N PHE A 3 34.40 11.98 13.04
CA PHE A 3 33.96 11.10 11.96
C PHE A 3 32.45 10.97 12.04
N SER A 4 31.73 11.80 11.27
CA SER A 4 30.28 11.65 11.11
C SER A 4 30.03 10.51 10.12
N ALA A 5 29.63 9.34 10.63
CA ALA A 5 29.18 8.24 9.80
C ALA A 5 27.73 8.50 9.38
N ASN A 6 27.52 8.90 8.13
CA ASN A 6 26.18 8.94 7.54
C ASN A 6 25.79 7.52 7.14
N ALA A 7 24.88 6.91 7.89
CA ALA A 7 24.21 5.69 7.46
C ALA A 7 23.14 6.06 6.43
N PHE A 8 23.36 5.75 5.15
CA PHE A 8 22.31 5.86 4.14
C PHE A 8 21.30 4.75 4.35
N ALA A 9 20.02 5.12 4.45
CA ALA A 9 18.96 4.15 4.55
C ALA A 9 18.78 3.43 3.20
N LYS A 10 18.52 2.12 3.24
CA LYS A 10 18.38 1.32 2.03
C LYS A 10 17.01 1.58 1.40
N GLU A 11 16.99 2.07 0.18
CA GLU A 11 15.75 2.20 -0.59
C GLU A 11 15.20 0.82 -0.95
N SER A 12 13.89 0.67 -0.81
CA SER A 12 13.17 -0.50 -1.33
C SER A 12 11.87 -0.07 -2.00
N PRO A 13 11.62 -0.50 -3.26
CA PRO A 13 10.39 -0.18 -3.95
C PRO A 13 9.22 -0.95 -3.33
N PRO A 14 7.98 -0.41 -3.41
CA PRO A 14 6.81 -1.09 -2.90
C PRO A 14 6.51 -2.38 -3.65
N LYS A 15 6.11 -3.40 -2.91
CA LYS A 15 5.43 -4.58 -3.44
C LYS A 15 3.94 -4.36 -3.34
N ILE A 16 3.23 -4.60 -4.44
CA ILE A 16 1.82 -4.26 -4.57
C ILE A 16 1.03 -5.51 -4.92
N GLN A 17 -0.05 -5.75 -4.19
CA GLN A 17 -1.03 -6.80 -4.49
C GLN A 17 -2.44 -6.21 -4.45
N VAL A 18 -3.21 -6.47 -5.50
CA VAL A 18 -4.63 -6.09 -5.56
C VAL A 18 -5.47 -7.34 -5.60
N TYR A 19 -6.39 -7.48 -4.67
CA TYR A 19 -7.26 -8.63 -4.58
C TYR A 19 -8.64 -8.25 -4.03
N SER A 20 -9.60 -9.14 -4.22
CA SER A 20 -10.95 -8.99 -3.67
C SER A 20 -11.05 -9.72 -2.33
N ARG A 21 -11.82 -9.15 -1.39
CA ARG A 21 -12.10 -9.81 -0.10
C ARG A 21 -12.90 -11.11 -0.30
N ASN A 22 -13.87 -11.08 -1.21
CA ASN A 22 -14.73 -12.22 -1.56
C ASN A 22 -14.54 -12.61 -3.03
N PRO A 23 -15.00 -13.80 -3.47
CA PRO A 23 -15.02 -14.15 -4.89
C PRO A 23 -15.78 -13.13 -5.74
N GLY A 24 -15.31 -12.89 -6.97
CA GLY A 24 -15.95 -11.97 -7.91
C GLY A 24 -17.22 -12.55 -8.52
N ILE A 25 -18.37 -12.27 -7.93
CA ILE A 25 -19.69 -12.68 -8.43
C ILE A 25 -20.43 -11.45 -8.97
N TYR A 26 -20.92 -11.54 -10.21
CA TYR A 26 -21.70 -10.45 -10.81
C TYR A 26 -22.95 -10.13 -9.98
N GLY A 27 -23.19 -8.84 -9.77
CA GLY A 27 -24.34 -8.34 -9.00
C GLY A 27 -24.21 -8.44 -7.48
N GLN A 28 -23.05 -8.87 -6.95
CA GLN A 28 -22.76 -8.85 -5.52
C GLN A 28 -21.69 -7.81 -5.19
N ASP A 29 -21.90 -7.10 -4.08
CA ASP A 29 -20.94 -6.14 -3.56
C ASP A 29 -19.68 -6.83 -3.04
N ASN A 30 -18.54 -6.14 -3.15
CA ASN A 30 -17.25 -6.64 -2.74
C ASN A 30 -16.33 -5.50 -2.33
N HIS A 31 -15.23 -5.85 -1.65
CA HIS A 31 -14.17 -4.92 -1.30
C HIS A 31 -12.92 -5.28 -2.10
N LEU A 32 -12.36 -4.31 -2.82
CA LEU A 32 -11.04 -4.40 -3.39
C LEU A 32 -10.03 -3.91 -2.36
N ILE A 33 -8.96 -4.68 -2.18
CA ILE A 33 -7.89 -4.42 -1.23
C ILE A 33 -6.61 -4.19 -2.03
N CYS A 34 -5.96 -3.05 -1.79
CA CYS A 34 -4.61 -2.76 -2.25
C CYS A 34 -3.67 -2.95 -1.07
N HIS A 35 -2.86 -4.01 -1.09
CA HIS A 35 -1.85 -4.26 -0.08
C HIS A 35 -0.48 -3.83 -0.61
N VAL A 36 0.14 -2.87 0.09
CA VAL A 36 1.45 -2.32 -0.26
C VAL A 36 2.43 -2.59 0.87
N SER A 37 3.54 -3.25 0.57
CA SER A 37 4.50 -3.70 1.57
C SER A 37 5.96 -3.58 1.12
N ASP A 38 6.88 -3.80 2.07
CA ASP A 38 8.34 -3.86 1.86
C ASP A 38 8.97 -2.61 1.21
N PHE A 39 8.40 -1.42 1.44
CA PHE A 39 8.93 -0.16 0.93
C PHE A 39 9.70 0.64 1.98
N HIS A 40 10.70 1.39 1.52
CA HIS A 40 11.49 2.31 2.31
C HIS A 40 12.06 3.42 1.42
N PRO A 41 12.02 4.71 1.83
CA PRO A 41 11.44 5.25 3.07
C PRO A 41 9.91 5.06 3.15
N PRO A 42 9.27 5.21 4.33
CA PRO A 42 7.83 4.96 4.52
C PRO A 42 6.91 6.07 3.95
N ASP A 43 7.40 6.85 2.99
CA ASP A 43 6.65 7.91 2.32
C ASP A 43 6.12 7.40 0.98
N ILE A 44 4.79 7.37 0.81
CA ILE A 44 4.15 6.81 -0.38
C ILE A 44 2.76 7.43 -0.62
N GLU A 45 2.40 7.56 -1.90
CA GLU A 45 1.07 7.90 -2.37
C GLU A 45 0.46 6.68 -3.08
N ILE A 46 -0.80 6.35 -2.76
CA ILE A 46 -1.50 5.19 -3.32
C ILE A 46 -2.82 5.66 -3.92
N THR A 47 -2.99 5.47 -5.23
CA THR A 47 -4.23 5.78 -5.96
C THR A 47 -4.80 4.52 -6.58
N LEU A 48 -6.08 4.24 -6.36
CA LEU A 48 -6.80 3.17 -7.03
C LEU A 48 -7.50 3.72 -8.27
N ILE A 49 -7.24 3.11 -9.43
CA ILE A 49 -7.83 3.53 -10.71
C ILE A 49 -8.63 2.40 -11.36
N LYS A 50 -9.73 2.77 -12.03
CA LYS A 50 -10.54 1.90 -12.88
C LYS A 50 -10.81 2.63 -14.19
N ASN A 51 -10.44 2.01 -15.32
CA ASN A 51 -10.62 2.59 -16.65
C ASN A 51 -10.03 4.02 -16.76
N ASN A 52 -8.85 4.24 -16.18
CA ASN A 52 -8.13 5.51 -16.15
C ASN A 52 -8.77 6.62 -15.29
N GLU A 53 -9.79 6.30 -14.50
CA GLU A 53 -10.39 7.22 -13.53
C GLU A 53 -10.10 6.74 -12.11
N GLU A 54 -9.86 7.69 -11.19
CA GLU A 54 -9.69 7.40 -9.78
C GLU A 54 -10.98 6.84 -9.16
N ILE A 55 -10.86 5.76 -8.38
CA ILE A 55 -11.97 5.19 -7.63
C ILE A 55 -12.19 6.07 -6.39
N PRO A 56 -13.34 6.77 -6.29
CA PRO A 56 -13.58 7.64 -5.15
C PRO A 56 -13.83 6.84 -3.87
N GLY A 57 -13.49 7.44 -2.73
CA GLY A 57 -13.82 6.87 -1.42
C GLY A 57 -12.94 5.69 -1.00
N ALA A 58 -11.77 5.51 -1.62
CA ALA A 58 -10.77 4.58 -1.13
C ALA A 58 -10.34 4.96 0.29
N GLN A 59 -10.28 3.96 1.18
CA GLN A 59 -9.83 4.13 2.56
C GLN A 59 -8.41 3.56 2.68
N GLN A 60 -7.49 4.34 3.23
CA GLN A 60 -6.12 3.91 3.51
C GLN A 60 -5.93 3.75 5.01
N THR A 61 -5.36 2.62 5.41
CA THR A 61 -5.04 2.30 6.80
C THR A 61 -3.56 1.98 6.91
N ASP A 62 -2.90 2.47 7.96
CA ASP A 62 -1.51 2.11 8.25
C ASP A 62 -1.46 0.88 9.16
N LEU A 63 -1.11 -0.27 8.56
CA LEU A 63 -0.99 -1.55 9.27
C LEU A 63 0.38 -1.73 9.93
N ALA A 64 1.33 -0.79 9.75
CA ALA A 64 2.68 -0.91 10.34
C ALA A 64 2.67 -0.89 11.88
N PHE A 65 1.57 -0.43 12.50
CA PHE A 65 1.45 -0.28 13.94
C PHE A 65 0.39 -1.17 14.60
N GLU A 66 -0.39 -1.94 13.83
CA GLU A 66 -1.39 -2.86 14.38
C GLU A 66 -0.84 -4.30 14.48
N LYS A 67 -1.07 -4.95 15.63
CA LYS A 67 -0.57 -6.31 15.92
C LYS A 67 -1.37 -7.44 15.26
N GLY A 68 -2.35 -7.13 14.42
CA GLY A 68 -3.25 -8.10 13.81
C GLY A 68 -3.37 -7.87 12.31
N TRP A 69 -3.06 -8.92 11.55
CA TRP A 69 -3.50 -9.08 10.17
C TRP A 69 -4.94 -9.61 10.13
#